data_AF-A0A935T5U6-F1
#
_entry.id   AF-A0A935T5U6-F1
#
_cell.length_a   1.000
_cell.length_b   1.000
_cell.length_c   1.000
_cell.angle_alpha   90.00
_cell.angle_beta   90.00
_cell.angle_gamma   90.00
#
_symmetry.space_group_name_H-M   'P 1'
#
loop_
_entity.id
_entity.type
_entity.pdbx_description
1 polymer ?
#
loop_
_entity_poly.entity_id
_entity_poly.type
_entity_poly.pdbx_seq_one_letter_code
_entity_poly.pdbx_strand_id
1 'polypeptide(L)'
;MAGCAGIDVSKDHLDWTLDSGGEVRQVPNTPAGVRRLVRKLRSLELDRVVLEATGGYERLLFQALSDAGVPVVRINPKRARDFGKGMGVLAKNDAIDARLLALYGAKVEPKLVPARSERERRMGELAARRRQLIQMITMEKNRREQMPRWLRADQESLIRILENRVEKIDSLLDAAIAEDAEQKTRFDRLQTVPGSEPKRPGRFWRTSPSSGSWTAARSRPWPGWRRSPRTVGARAESEASTEAALPLARRSTWPLSSPPGSTRRSKSSTTD
;
A
#
# COMPACT_ATOMS: atom_id res chain seq x y z
N MET A 1 12.55 -9.19 -37.60
CA MET A 1 12.71 -8.73 -36.20
C MET A 1 11.36 -8.87 -35.55
N ALA A 2 11.29 -9.49 -34.38
CA ALA A 2 10.04 -9.54 -33.63
C ALA A 2 9.70 -8.14 -33.11
N GLY A 3 8.41 -7.83 -33.05
CA GLY A 3 7.93 -6.48 -32.71
C GLY A 3 7.90 -6.23 -31.21
N CYS A 4 7.67 -4.98 -30.82
CA CYS A 4 7.35 -4.62 -29.44
C CYS A 4 5.90 -4.12 -29.35
N ALA A 5 5.19 -4.49 -28.29
CA ALA A 5 3.89 -3.93 -27.97
C ALA A 5 3.99 -2.98 -26.78
N GLY A 6 3.28 -1.86 -26.82
CA GLY A 6 3.10 -0.96 -25.70
C GLY A 6 1.64 -0.97 -25.27
N ILE A 7 1.41 -1.00 -23.95
CA ILE A 7 0.06 -1.01 -23.38
C ILE A 7 -0.02 0.02 -22.28
N ASP A 8 -0.84 1.04 -22.48
CA ASP A 8 -1.27 1.92 -21.42
C ASP A 8 -2.44 1.29 -20.66
N VAL A 9 -2.40 1.39 -19.34
CA VAL A 9 -3.34 0.71 -18.44
C VAL A 9 -4.10 1.73 -17.62
N SER A 10 -5.41 1.82 -17.88
CA SER A 10 -6.36 2.56 -17.07
C SER A 10 -7.21 1.61 -16.21
N LYS A 11 -8.03 2.20 -15.35
CA LYS A 11 -8.97 1.45 -14.51
C LYS A 11 -9.95 0.62 -15.34
N ASP A 12 -10.49 1.19 -16.42
CA ASP A 12 -11.61 0.62 -17.15
C ASP A 12 -11.20 0.04 -18.52
N HIS A 13 -10.05 0.46 -19.06
CA HIS A 13 -9.59 0.11 -20.42
C HIS A 13 -8.08 -0.16 -20.50
N LEU A 14 -7.69 -0.92 -21.53
CA LEU A 14 -6.31 -1.22 -21.90
C LEU A 14 -6.10 -0.78 -23.35
N ASP A 15 -5.26 0.23 -23.54
CA ASP A 15 -4.94 0.80 -24.85
C ASP A 15 -3.60 0.26 -25.31
N TRP A 16 -3.56 -0.38 -26.49
CA TRP A 16 -2.37 -1.07 -26.96
C TRP A 16 -2.10 -0.84 -28.44
N THR A 17 -0.81 -0.92 -28.79
CA THR A 17 -0.32 -0.80 -30.16
C THR A 17 1.01 -1.53 -30.31
N LEU A 18 1.43 -1.75 -31.55
CA LEU A 18 2.75 -2.23 -31.91
C LEU A 18 3.70 -1.07 -32.22
N ASP A 19 4.99 -1.33 -32.10
CA ASP A 19 6.09 -0.42 -32.42
C ASP A 19 6.20 -0.14 -33.93
N SER A 20 5.77 -1.10 -34.76
CA SER A 20 5.62 -0.92 -36.20
C SER A 20 4.57 0.14 -36.59
N GLY A 21 3.81 0.65 -35.63
CA GLY A 21 2.78 1.66 -35.82
C GLY A 21 1.38 1.05 -36.01
N GLY A 22 0.46 1.85 -36.58
CA GLY A 22 -0.96 1.48 -36.73
C GLY A 22 -1.86 2.12 -35.68
N GLU A 23 -3.18 1.88 -35.74
CA GLU A 23 -4.13 2.45 -34.79
C GLU A 23 -3.98 1.86 -33.38
N VAL A 24 -4.15 2.71 -32.36
CA VAL A 24 -4.26 2.25 -30.97
C VAL A 24 -5.59 1.54 -30.82
N ARG A 25 -5.53 0.32 -30.30
CA ARG A 25 -6.70 -0.52 -30.08
C ARG A 25 -6.99 -0.57 -28.59
N GLN A 26 -8.27 -0.61 -28.27
CA GLN A 26 -8.73 -0.65 -26.88
C GLN A 26 -9.44 -1.96 -26.57
N VAL A 27 -9.22 -2.47 -25.35
CA VAL A 27 -10.05 -3.53 -24.76
C VAL A 27 -10.48 -3.14 -23.34
N PRO A 28 -11.61 -3.61 -22.81
CA PRO A 28 -11.97 -3.39 -21.41
C PRO A 28 -10.95 -4.03 -20.46
N ASN A 29 -10.62 -3.36 -19.35
CA ASN A 29 -9.81 -3.90 -18.26
C ASN A 29 -10.65 -4.84 -17.37
N THR A 30 -11.13 -5.92 -17.98
CA THR A 30 -11.92 -6.97 -17.33
C THR A 30 -11.26 -8.32 -17.59
N PRO A 31 -11.56 -9.38 -16.79
CA PRO A 31 -11.01 -10.71 -17.04
C PRO A 31 -11.23 -11.22 -18.47
N ALA A 32 -12.39 -10.92 -19.07
CA ALA A 32 -12.69 -11.30 -20.45
C ALA A 32 -11.87 -10.48 -21.47
N GLY A 33 -11.72 -9.17 -21.25
CA GLY A 33 -10.90 -8.29 -22.09
C GLY A 33 -9.42 -8.68 -22.05
N VAL A 34 -8.89 -8.94 -20.86
CA VAL A 34 -7.51 -9.43 -20.66
C VAL A 34 -7.28 -10.76 -21.38
N ARG A 35 -8.16 -11.75 -21.22
CA ARG A 35 -8.04 -13.03 -21.96
C ARG A 35 -8.06 -12.85 -23.48
N ARG A 36 -8.84 -11.90 -24.00
CA ARG A 36 -8.86 -11.58 -25.44
C ARG A 36 -7.54 -10.97 -25.88
N LEU A 37 -7.01 -10.02 -25.12
CA LEU A 37 -5.74 -9.36 -25.42
C LEU A 37 -4.56 -10.32 -25.36
N VAL A 38 -4.48 -11.16 -24.32
CA VAL A 38 -3.43 -12.19 -24.17
C VAL A 38 -3.41 -13.13 -25.37
N ARG A 39 -4.58 -13.65 -25.81
CA ARG A 39 -4.65 -14.50 -27.02
C ARG A 39 -4.14 -13.77 -28.26
N LYS A 40 -4.48 -12.49 -28.40
CA LYS A 40 -4.04 -11.68 -29.55
C LYS A 40 -2.55 -11.42 -29.53
N LEU A 41 -1.96 -11.11 -28.39
CA LEU A 41 -0.52 -10.83 -28.29
C LEU A 41 0.32 -12.10 -28.39
N ARG A 42 -0.19 -13.24 -27.88
CA ARG A 42 0.47 -14.54 -28.01
C ARG A 42 0.51 -15.04 -29.46
N SER A 43 -0.44 -14.63 -30.30
CA SER A 43 -0.41 -14.97 -31.74
C SER A 43 0.53 -14.09 -32.55
N LEU A 44 1.23 -13.14 -31.92
CA LEU A 44 2.19 -12.24 -32.57
C LEU A 44 3.60 -12.64 -32.12
N GLU A 45 4.56 -12.53 -33.03
CA GLU A 45 5.97 -12.64 -32.68
C GLU A 45 6.44 -11.32 -32.07
N LEU A 46 6.46 -11.27 -30.74
CA LEU A 46 6.85 -10.10 -29.96
C LEU A 46 8.09 -10.40 -29.13
N ASP A 47 9.06 -9.49 -29.16
CA ASP A 47 10.21 -9.53 -28.28
C ASP A 47 9.83 -9.03 -26.88
N ARG A 48 8.99 -7.99 -26.80
CA ARG A 48 8.61 -7.35 -25.53
C ARG A 48 7.19 -6.76 -25.57
N VAL A 49 6.48 -6.89 -24.46
CA VAL A 49 5.25 -6.15 -24.14
C VAL A 49 5.53 -5.22 -22.96
N VAL A 50 5.44 -3.92 -23.18
CA VAL A 50 5.77 -2.90 -22.18
C VAL A 50 4.49 -2.35 -21.55
N LEU A 51 4.41 -2.43 -20.22
CA LEU A 51 3.33 -1.84 -19.42
C LEU A 51 3.88 -0.71 -18.53
N GLU A 52 3.10 0.33 -18.30
CA GLU A 52 3.39 1.30 -17.24
C GLU A 52 2.82 0.85 -15.88
N ALA A 53 3.57 1.02 -14.79
CA ALA A 53 3.08 0.74 -13.43
C ALA A 53 2.22 1.89 -12.87
N THR A 54 0.90 1.83 -13.02
CA THR A 54 -0.03 2.85 -12.51
C THR A 54 -1.03 2.26 -11.51
N GLY A 55 -0.76 2.46 -10.22
CA GLY A 55 -1.74 2.25 -9.16
C GLY A 55 -2.19 0.80 -8.90
N GLY A 56 -1.68 -0.18 -9.64
CA GLY A 56 -1.99 -1.60 -9.48
C GLY A 56 -3.02 -2.15 -10.47
N TYR A 57 -3.58 -1.33 -11.38
CA TYR A 57 -4.51 -1.79 -12.41
C TYR A 57 -3.85 -2.72 -13.43
N GLU A 58 -2.53 -2.59 -13.60
CA GLU A 58 -1.73 -3.39 -14.52
C GLU A 58 -1.48 -4.82 -14.03
N ARG A 59 -1.75 -5.11 -12.75
CA ARG A 59 -1.43 -6.41 -12.14
C ARG A 59 -2.12 -7.58 -12.83
N LEU A 60 -3.41 -7.44 -13.13
CA LEU A 60 -4.20 -8.50 -13.77
C LEU A 60 -3.64 -8.84 -15.16
N LEU A 61 -3.36 -7.81 -15.96
CA LEU A 61 -2.82 -7.97 -17.30
C LEU A 61 -1.39 -8.53 -17.27
N PHE A 62 -0.52 -7.98 -16.43
CA PHE A 62 0.86 -8.43 -16.30
C PHE A 62 0.94 -9.92 -15.96
N GLN A 63 0.10 -10.38 -15.01
CA GLN A 63 0.04 -11.78 -14.63
C GLN A 63 -0.41 -12.66 -15.79
N ALA A 64 -1.53 -12.30 -16.43
CA ALA A 64 -2.10 -13.11 -17.51
C ALA A 64 -1.16 -13.21 -18.73
N LEU A 65 -0.38 -12.16 -19.02
CA LEU A 65 0.66 -12.21 -20.07
C LEU A 65 1.83 -13.11 -19.66
N SER A 66 2.29 -12.99 -18.42
CA SER A 66 3.39 -13.80 -17.90
C SER A 66 3.05 -15.28 -17.87
N ASP A 67 1.86 -15.65 -17.39
CA ASP A 67 1.37 -17.04 -17.34
C ASP A 67 1.19 -17.64 -18.74
N ALA A 68 0.90 -16.79 -19.74
CA ALA A 68 0.78 -17.20 -21.14
C ALA A 68 2.15 -17.28 -21.86
N GLY A 69 3.26 -17.01 -21.17
CA GLY A 69 4.61 -17.00 -21.75
C GLY A 69 4.89 -15.81 -22.67
N VAL A 70 4.09 -14.75 -22.61
CA VAL A 70 4.31 -13.53 -23.39
C VAL A 70 5.39 -12.69 -22.70
N PRO A 71 6.42 -12.20 -23.41
CA PRO A 71 7.55 -11.49 -22.81
C PRO A 71 7.14 -10.09 -22.33
N VAL A 72 6.58 -10.00 -21.13
CA VAL A 72 6.05 -8.75 -20.57
C VAL A 72 7.02 -8.11 -19.58
N VAL A 73 7.07 -6.78 -19.59
CA VAL A 73 7.86 -5.97 -18.66
C VAL A 73 7.05 -4.77 -18.19
N ARG A 74 7.10 -4.52 -16.89
CA ARG A 74 6.49 -3.35 -16.27
C ARG A 74 7.57 -2.31 -15.98
N ILE A 75 7.39 -1.10 -16.50
CA ILE A 75 8.35 0.00 -16.32
C ILE A 75 7.81 1.06 -15.35
N ASN A 76 8.74 1.84 -14.80
CA ASN A 76 8.41 2.95 -13.92
C ASN A 76 7.81 4.12 -14.76
N PRO A 77 6.67 4.70 -14.37
CA PRO A 77 6.09 5.92 -14.96
C PRO A 77 7.08 7.05 -15.22
N LYS A 78 8.09 7.20 -14.35
CA LYS A 78 9.14 8.20 -14.52
C LYS A 78 10.01 7.90 -15.74
N ARG A 79 10.37 6.63 -15.99
CA ARG A 79 11.18 6.23 -17.15
C ARG A 79 10.43 6.44 -18.46
N ALA A 80 9.14 6.10 -18.50
CA ALA A 80 8.28 6.36 -19.65
C ALA A 80 8.25 7.86 -19.97
N ARG A 81 7.99 8.70 -18.95
CA ARG A 81 7.97 10.16 -19.10
C ARG A 81 9.32 10.77 -19.51
N ASP A 82 10.42 10.33 -18.89
CA ASP A 82 11.76 10.85 -19.21
C ASP A 82 12.13 10.50 -20.67
N PHE A 83 11.73 9.31 -21.16
CA PHE A 83 11.89 8.93 -22.56
C PHE A 83 11.01 9.78 -23.49
N GLY A 84 9.74 10.00 -23.16
CA GLY A 84 8.83 10.87 -23.94
C GLY A 84 9.36 12.28 -24.11
N LYS A 85 9.92 12.87 -23.04
CA LYS A 85 10.60 14.16 -23.09
C LYS A 85 11.79 14.15 -24.05
N GLY A 86 12.63 13.11 -23.99
CA GLY A 86 13.78 12.96 -24.90
C GLY A 86 13.37 12.82 -26.37
N MET A 87 12.19 12.28 -26.65
CA MET A 87 11.62 12.13 -27.99
C MET A 87 10.86 13.38 -28.49
N GLY A 88 10.79 14.47 -27.70
CA GLY A 88 10.05 15.68 -28.08
C GLY A 88 8.52 15.53 -27.99
N VAL A 89 8.02 14.47 -27.35
CA VAL A 89 6.58 14.24 -27.16
C VAL A 89 6.12 15.07 -25.96
N LEU A 90 5.56 16.25 -26.24
CA LEU A 90 5.13 17.24 -25.23
C LEU A 90 3.66 17.13 -24.85
N ALA A 91 2.81 16.58 -25.74
CA ALA A 91 1.38 16.46 -25.51
C ALA A 91 1.02 15.09 -24.91
N LYS A 92 0.35 15.12 -23.76
CA LYS A 92 -0.22 13.93 -23.12
C LYS A 92 -1.54 13.59 -23.81
N ASN A 93 -1.60 12.46 -24.50
CA ASN A 93 -2.84 11.87 -25.02
C ASN A 93 -2.75 10.38 -24.71
N ASP A 94 -3.84 9.79 -24.23
CA ASP A 94 -3.87 8.39 -23.80
C ASP A 94 -3.45 7.43 -24.95
N ALA A 95 -3.72 7.80 -26.21
CA ALA A 95 -3.26 7.07 -27.39
C ALA A 95 -1.75 7.23 -27.69
N ILE A 96 -1.13 8.31 -27.22
CA ILE A 96 0.32 8.54 -27.37
C ILE A 96 1.09 7.67 -26.37
N ASP A 97 0.53 7.43 -25.17
CA ASP A 97 1.22 6.70 -24.12
C ASP A 97 1.48 5.23 -24.53
N ALA A 98 0.50 4.53 -25.11
CA ALA A 98 0.71 3.18 -25.64
C ALA A 98 1.77 3.12 -26.75
N ARG A 99 1.80 4.11 -27.65
CA ARG A 99 2.82 4.19 -28.72
C ARG A 99 4.21 4.45 -28.14
N LEU A 100 4.30 5.36 -27.17
CA LEU A 100 5.54 5.70 -26.50
C LEU A 100 6.12 4.47 -25.79
N LEU A 101 5.28 3.66 -25.14
CA LEU A 101 5.69 2.41 -24.50
C LEU A 101 6.18 1.37 -25.51
N ALA A 102 5.54 1.25 -26.67
CA ALA A 102 5.98 0.32 -27.73
C ALA A 102 7.37 0.72 -28.26
N LEU A 103 7.55 2.02 -28.57
CA LEU A 103 8.82 2.59 -28.99
C LEU A 103 9.91 2.47 -27.91
N TYR A 104 9.55 2.68 -26.64
CA TYR A 104 10.46 2.48 -25.51
C TYR A 104 10.95 1.03 -25.48
N GLY A 105 10.05 0.05 -25.67
CA GLY A 105 10.40 -1.36 -25.74
C GLY A 105 11.42 -1.68 -26.84
N ALA A 106 11.19 -1.12 -28.03
CA ALA A 106 12.02 -1.32 -29.20
C ALA A 106 13.39 -0.61 -29.12
N LYS A 107 13.45 0.58 -28.49
CA LYS A 107 14.68 1.40 -28.43
C LYS A 107 15.54 1.17 -27.20
N VAL A 108 14.90 1.00 -26.03
CA VAL A 108 15.60 0.88 -24.73
C VAL A 108 15.82 -0.57 -24.36
N GLU A 109 15.03 -1.48 -24.91
CA GLU A 109 15.16 -2.92 -24.70
C GLU A 109 15.20 -3.31 -23.20
N PRO A 110 14.20 -2.88 -22.41
CA PRO A 110 14.19 -3.16 -20.97
C PRO A 110 14.29 -4.65 -20.70
N LYS A 111 15.14 -5.01 -19.72
CA LYS A 111 15.29 -6.40 -19.27
C LYS A 111 13.96 -6.95 -18.80
N LEU A 112 13.58 -8.11 -19.33
CA LEU A 112 12.44 -8.88 -18.84
C LEU A 112 12.75 -9.32 -17.41
N VAL A 113 11.82 -9.06 -16.50
CA VAL A 113 11.89 -9.54 -15.12
C VAL A 113 10.85 -10.64 -14.98
N PRO A 114 11.22 -11.85 -14.54
CA PRO A 114 10.26 -12.92 -14.37
C PRO A 114 9.13 -12.49 -13.45
N ALA A 115 7.91 -12.93 -13.77
CA ALA A 115 6.78 -12.71 -12.89
C ALA A 115 7.06 -13.35 -11.54
N ARG A 116 6.66 -12.65 -10.48
CA ARG A 116 6.71 -13.21 -9.12
C ARG A 116 5.72 -14.34 -9.03
N SER A 117 6.08 -15.38 -8.30
CA SER A 117 5.14 -16.43 -7.96
C SER A 117 3.95 -15.85 -7.17
N GLU A 118 2.81 -16.54 -7.21
CA GLU A 118 1.62 -16.14 -6.45
C GLU A 118 1.92 -16.00 -4.94
N ARG A 119 2.81 -16.85 -4.42
CA ARG A 119 3.28 -16.79 -3.03
C ARG A 119 4.07 -15.51 -2.74
N GLU A 120 5.07 -15.19 -3.56
CA GLU A 120 5.86 -13.96 -3.43
C GLU A 120 5.00 -12.70 -3.54
N ARG A 121 4.00 -12.73 -4.42
CA ARG A 121 3.03 -11.64 -4.57
C ARG A 121 2.20 -11.47 -3.30
N ARG A 122 1.61 -12.56 -2.79
CA ARG A 122 0.82 -12.56 -1.55
C ARG A 122 1.63 -12.03 -0.37
N MET A 123 2.88 -12.47 -0.21
CA MET A 123 3.77 -11.94 0.83
C MET A 123 4.06 -10.44 0.64
N GLY A 124 4.31 -10.01 -0.60
CA GLY A 124 4.51 -8.59 -0.92
C GLY A 124 3.30 -7.71 -0.59
N GLU A 125 2.08 -8.19 -0.86
CA GLU A 125 0.83 -7.50 -0.56
C GLU A 125 0.56 -7.41 0.95
N LEU A 126 0.79 -8.50 1.69
CA LEU A 126 0.70 -8.50 3.16
C LEU A 126 1.70 -7.53 3.78
N ALA A 127 2.97 -7.53 3.31
CA ALA A 127 3.99 -6.61 3.80
C ALA A 127 3.67 -5.14 3.47
N ALA A 128 3.09 -4.88 2.29
CA ALA A 128 2.60 -3.55 1.94
C ALA A 128 1.47 -3.10 2.87
N ARG A 129 0.49 -3.98 3.12
CA ARG A 129 -0.63 -3.67 4.02
C ARG A 129 -0.16 -3.40 5.45
N ARG A 130 0.81 -4.19 5.94
CA ARG A 130 1.44 -3.96 7.24
C ARG A 130 2.02 -2.55 7.35
N ARG A 131 2.79 -2.10 6.34
CA ARG A 131 3.37 -0.75 6.32
C ARG A 131 2.30 0.34 6.38
N GLN A 132 1.21 0.19 5.63
CA GLN A 132 0.09 1.14 5.66
C GLN A 132 -0.54 1.24 7.05
N LEU A 133 -0.78 0.09 7.71
CA LEU A 133 -1.36 0.07 9.06
C LEU A 133 -0.42 0.72 10.08
N ILE A 134 0.88 0.49 10.00
CA ILE A 134 1.87 1.14 10.87
C ILE A 134 1.87 2.66 10.66
N GLN A 135 1.80 3.12 9.41
CA GLN A 135 1.69 4.56 9.11
C GLN A 135 0.43 5.16 9.74
N MET A 136 -0.71 4.47 9.63
CA MET A 136 -1.96 4.90 10.29
C MET A 136 -1.80 4.96 11.81
N ILE A 137 -1.20 3.94 12.45
CA ILE A 137 -0.94 3.94 13.90
C ILE A 137 -0.09 5.14 14.29
N THR A 138 0.98 5.46 13.54
CA THR A 138 1.83 6.63 13.80
C THR A 138 1.01 7.92 13.69
N MET A 139 0.21 8.07 12.63
CA MET A 139 -0.65 9.26 12.46
C MET A 139 -1.64 9.41 13.61
N GLU A 140 -2.31 8.32 14.01
CA GLU A 140 -3.27 8.34 15.11
C GLU A 140 -2.62 8.60 16.48
N LYS A 141 -1.40 8.10 16.72
CA LYS A 141 -0.64 8.40 17.94
C LYS A 141 -0.26 9.87 18.02
N ASN A 142 0.16 10.46 16.89
CA ASN A 142 0.47 11.90 16.81
C ASN A 142 -0.79 12.75 17.05
N ARG A 143 -1.95 12.37 16.49
CA ARG A 143 -3.22 13.07 16.74
C ARG A 143 -3.61 13.02 18.21
N ARG A 144 -3.53 11.84 18.84
CA ARG A 144 -3.84 11.64 20.27
C ARG A 144 -3.08 12.62 21.18
N GLU A 145 -1.82 12.93 20.88
CA GLU A 145 -1.01 13.86 21.68
C GLU A 145 -1.58 15.28 21.69
N GLN A 146 -2.15 15.72 20.58
CA GLN A 146 -2.73 17.05 20.41
C GLN A 146 -4.21 17.13 20.84
N MET A 147 -4.84 15.99 21.16
CA MET A 147 -6.27 15.93 21.48
C MET A 147 -6.59 16.24 22.95
N PRO A 148 -7.78 16.85 23.21
CA PRO A 148 -8.26 17.08 24.57
C PRO A 148 -8.52 15.76 25.29
N ARG A 149 -8.29 15.73 26.60
CA ARG A 149 -8.30 14.49 27.41
C ARG A 149 -9.58 13.66 27.27
N TRP A 150 -10.74 14.33 27.20
CA TRP A 150 -12.04 13.66 27.13
C TRP A 150 -12.25 12.85 25.84
N LEU A 151 -11.53 13.17 24.75
CA LEU A 151 -11.64 12.47 23.46
C LEU A 151 -10.55 11.39 23.26
N ARG A 152 -9.58 11.29 24.18
CA ARG A 152 -8.45 10.36 24.02
C ARG A 152 -8.87 8.89 24.07
N ALA A 153 -9.90 8.55 24.83
CA ALA A 153 -10.37 7.17 24.96
C ALA A 153 -10.86 6.60 23.62
N ASP A 154 -11.58 7.40 22.84
CA ASP A 154 -12.03 7.04 21.49
C ASP A 154 -10.84 6.82 20.54
N GLN A 155 -9.90 7.77 20.52
CA GLN A 155 -8.70 7.67 19.70
C GLN A 155 -7.82 6.45 20.07
N GLU A 156 -7.71 6.13 21.37
CA GLU A 156 -6.99 4.94 21.84
C GLU A 156 -7.67 3.64 21.41
N SER A 157 -9.01 3.62 21.37
CA SER A 157 -9.77 2.48 20.83
C SER A 157 -9.41 2.24 19.36
N LEU A 158 -9.37 3.29 18.54
CA LEU A 158 -8.96 3.19 17.14
C LEU A 158 -7.51 2.68 16.99
N ILE A 159 -6.58 3.21 17.80
CA ILE A 159 -5.17 2.74 17.80
C ILE A 159 -5.11 1.25 18.11
N ARG A 160 -5.86 0.75 19.11
CA ARG A 160 -5.91 -0.67 19.46
C ARG A 160 -6.46 -1.52 18.31
N ILE A 161 -7.50 -1.06 17.62
CA ILE A 161 -8.04 -1.75 16.43
C ILE A 161 -6.97 -1.86 15.35
N LEU A 162 -6.22 -0.79 15.09
CA LEU A 162 -5.14 -0.79 14.10
C LEU A 162 -3.99 -1.72 14.50
N GLU A 163 -3.60 -1.73 15.77
CA GLU A 163 -2.57 -2.63 16.32
C GLU A 163 -2.99 -4.10 16.18
N ASN A 164 -4.24 -4.45 16.53
CA ASN A 164 -4.77 -5.80 16.33
C ASN A 164 -4.77 -6.22 14.84
N ARG A 165 -5.06 -5.28 13.93
CA ARG A 165 -4.97 -5.54 12.48
C ARG A 165 -3.53 -5.80 12.04
N VAL A 166 -2.54 -5.10 12.60
CA VAL A 166 -1.12 -5.39 12.35
C VAL A 166 -0.77 -6.78 12.82
N GLU A 167 -1.18 -7.18 14.03
CA GLU A 167 -0.92 -8.52 14.55
C GLU A 167 -1.48 -9.62 13.65
N LYS A 168 -2.73 -9.44 13.15
CA LYS A 168 -3.32 -10.38 12.19
C LYS A 168 -2.52 -10.48 10.88
N ILE A 169 -2.04 -9.35 10.35
CA ILE A 169 -1.20 -9.35 9.13
C ILE A 169 0.17 -10.00 9.41
N ASP A 170 0.76 -9.76 10.58
CA ASP A 170 2.01 -10.39 11.00
C ASP A 170 1.87 -11.91 11.06
N SER A 171 0.78 -12.44 11.64
CA SER A 171 0.52 -13.88 11.64
C SER A 171 0.33 -14.47 10.24
N LEU A 172 -0.33 -13.75 9.33
CA LEU A 172 -0.48 -14.19 7.93
C LEU A 172 0.85 -14.19 7.18
N LEU A 173 1.73 -13.22 7.46
CA LEU A 173 3.10 -13.21 6.91
C LEU A 173 3.92 -14.37 7.43
N ASP A 174 3.90 -14.61 8.74
CA ASP A 174 4.65 -15.69 9.38
C ASP A 174 4.21 -17.06 8.82
N ALA A 175 2.90 -17.27 8.61
CA ALA A 175 2.37 -18.47 7.96
C ALA A 175 2.85 -18.61 6.50
N ALA A 176 2.78 -17.53 5.71
CA ALA A 176 3.21 -17.55 4.31
C ALA A 176 4.72 -17.83 4.15
N ILE A 177 5.54 -17.42 5.12
CA ILE A 177 6.98 -17.69 5.14
C ILE A 177 7.26 -19.12 5.57
N ALA A 178 6.51 -19.65 6.54
CA ALA A 178 6.67 -21.03 6.99
C ALA A 178 6.36 -22.04 5.88
N GLU A 179 5.42 -21.71 4.98
CA GLU A 179 5.07 -22.51 3.80
C GLU A 179 6.16 -22.52 2.71
N ASP A 180 7.16 -21.62 2.77
CA ASP A 180 8.18 -21.45 1.74
C ASP A 180 9.59 -21.78 2.30
N ALA A 181 10.07 -22.99 2.02
CA ALA A 181 11.37 -23.48 2.51
C ALA A 181 12.56 -22.62 2.01
N GLU A 182 12.46 -22.06 0.80
CA GLU A 182 13.52 -21.22 0.22
C GLU A 182 13.57 -19.86 0.92
N GLN A 183 12.39 -19.25 1.15
CA GLN A 183 12.30 -17.98 1.87
C GLN A 183 12.58 -18.13 3.36
N LYS A 184 12.21 -19.25 3.97
CA LYS A 184 12.58 -19.60 5.35
C LYS A 184 14.09 -19.70 5.48
N THR A 185 14.74 -20.46 4.59
CA THR A 185 16.21 -20.58 4.56
C THR A 185 16.87 -19.21 4.37
N ARG A 186 16.31 -18.36 3.49
CA ARG A 186 16.79 -16.99 3.29
C ARG A 186 16.59 -16.11 4.52
N PHE A 187 15.45 -16.23 5.21
CA PHE A 187 15.17 -15.52 6.46
C PHE A 187 16.12 -15.93 7.57
N ASP A 188 16.35 -17.23 7.74
CA ASP A 188 17.24 -17.77 8.77
C ASP A 188 18.68 -17.28 8.56
N ARG A 189 19.15 -17.20 7.30
CA ARG A 189 20.44 -16.58 6.97
C ARG A 189 20.52 -15.08 7.26
N LEU A 190 19.40 -14.36 7.27
CA LEU A 190 19.38 -12.94 7.61
C LEU A 190 19.35 -12.70 9.13
N GLN A 191 18.95 -13.69 9.92
CA GLN A 191 18.96 -13.66 11.39
C GLN A 191 20.35 -13.96 11.98
N THR A 192 21.25 -14.61 11.22
CA THR A 192 22.61 -14.94 11.67
C THR A 192 23.61 -13.79 11.56
N VAL A 193 23.19 -12.61 11.10
CA VAL A 193 24.05 -11.42 11.04
C VAL A 193 24.19 -10.81 12.45
N PRO A 194 25.41 -10.64 13.00
CA PRO A 194 25.61 -10.07 14.33
C PRO A 194 24.99 -8.67 14.45
N GLY A 195 24.08 -8.48 15.41
CA GLY A 195 23.38 -7.21 15.66
C GLY A 195 21.89 -7.20 15.29
N SER A 196 21.34 -8.25 14.69
CA SER A 196 19.88 -8.45 14.62
C SER A 196 19.37 -9.18 15.86
N GLU A 197 18.67 -8.47 16.76
CA GLU A 197 17.85 -9.13 17.78
C GLU A 197 16.83 -10.08 17.11
N PRO A 198 16.50 -11.25 17.71
CA PRO A 198 15.49 -12.15 17.18
C PRO A 198 14.13 -11.44 17.16
N LYS A 199 13.74 -10.95 15.98
CA LYS A 199 12.46 -10.28 15.73
C LYS A 199 11.61 -11.17 14.85
N ARG A 200 10.30 -11.22 15.13
CA ARG A 200 9.32 -11.98 14.32
C ARG A 200 9.50 -11.66 12.83
N PRO A 201 9.40 -12.66 11.93
CA PRO A 201 9.60 -12.48 10.50
C PRO A 201 8.84 -11.28 9.94
N GLY A 202 7.53 -11.16 10.21
CA GLY A 202 6.71 -10.01 9.80
C GLY A 202 7.27 -8.62 10.14
N ARG A 203 8.11 -8.52 11.18
CA ARG A 203 8.66 -7.26 11.71
C ARG A 203 9.92 -6.76 10.98
N PHE A 204 10.57 -7.59 10.17
CA PHE A 204 11.88 -7.30 9.56
C PHE A 204 11.84 -7.02 8.05
N TRP A 205 10.77 -7.39 7.36
CA TRP A 205 10.75 -7.40 5.91
C TRP A 205 10.59 -6.02 5.25
N ARG A 206 11.58 -5.60 4.44
CA ARG A 206 11.43 -4.57 3.40
C ARG A 206 11.58 -5.19 2.01
N THR A 207 10.72 -4.80 1.09
CA THR A 207 10.82 -5.17 -0.34
C THR A 207 11.88 -4.29 -1.01
N SER A 208 12.91 -4.89 -1.63
CA SER A 208 13.84 -4.16 -2.50
C SER A 208 13.13 -3.64 -3.76
N PRO A 209 13.30 -2.36 -4.16
CA PRO A 209 12.65 -1.79 -5.34
C PRO A 209 13.13 -2.37 -6.68
N SER A 210 14.35 -2.92 -6.76
CA SER A 210 14.99 -3.29 -8.04
C SER A 210 15.00 -4.79 -8.36
N SER A 211 14.83 -5.66 -7.36
CA SER A 211 14.97 -7.12 -7.52
C SER A 211 13.75 -7.90 -7.03
N GLY A 212 12.80 -7.25 -6.33
CA GLY A 212 11.78 -7.96 -5.55
C GLY A 212 12.33 -8.84 -4.43
N SER A 213 13.65 -8.82 -4.23
CA SER A 213 14.34 -9.68 -3.30
C SER A 213 14.33 -9.04 -1.91
N TRP A 214 14.04 -9.84 -0.88
CA TRP A 214 13.96 -9.36 0.50
C TRP A 214 15.35 -9.11 1.07
N THR A 215 15.58 -7.94 1.68
CA THR A 215 16.84 -7.60 2.33
C THR A 215 16.62 -7.27 3.80
N ALA A 216 17.61 -7.62 4.62
CA ALA A 216 17.69 -7.21 6.02
C ALA A 216 17.67 -5.70 6.14
N ALA A 217 16.70 -5.14 6.86
CA ALA A 217 16.79 -3.76 7.28
C ALA A 217 17.91 -3.64 8.33
N ARG A 218 19.02 -2.97 8.01
CA ARG A 218 19.96 -2.52 9.06
C ARG A 218 19.17 -1.65 10.03
N SER A 219 19.00 -2.13 11.25
CA SER A 219 18.21 -1.46 12.28
C SER A 219 18.98 -0.27 12.86
N ARG A 220 18.44 0.93 12.67
CA ARG A 220 18.40 1.89 13.78
C ARG A 220 17.15 1.58 14.61
N PRO A 221 17.22 1.53 15.95
CA PRO A 221 16.02 1.43 16.78
C PRO A 221 15.11 2.63 16.51
N TRP A 222 13.83 2.38 16.27
CA TRP A 222 12.82 3.44 16.23
C TRP A 222 12.60 3.97 17.66
N PRO A 223 12.66 5.28 17.91
CA PRO A 223 12.40 5.83 19.23
C PRO A 223 10.96 5.51 19.66
N GLY A 224 10.78 4.94 20.87
CA GLY A 224 9.47 4.87 21.53
C GLY A 224 8.82 3.50 21.70
N TRP A 225 9.44 2.40 21.25
CA TRP A 225 8.93 1.04 21.53
C TRP A 225 9.72 0.35 22.65
N ARG A 226 9.27 0.51 23.91
CA ARG A 226 9.49 -0.48 24.98
C ARG A 226 8.14 -1.14 25.30
N ARG A 227 8.09 -2.47 25.29
CA ARG A 227 6.97 -3.21 25.88
C ARG A 227 7.08 -3.10 27.41
N SER A 228 6.01 -2.70 28.10
CA SER A 228 5.87 -3.03 29.52
C SER A 228 5.60 -4.53 29.65
N PRO A 229 6.27 -5.25 30.57
CA PRO A 229 5.92 -6.63 30.85
C PRO A 229 4.50 -6.71 31.41
N ARG A 230 3.67 -7.60 30.86
CA ARG A 230 2.43 -8.03 31.52
C ARG A 230 2.84 -8.87 32.73
N THR A 231 2.65 -8.38 33.94
CA THR A 231 2.57 -9.23 35.12
C THR A 231 1.24 -9.97 35.09
N VAL A 232 1.31 -11.29 34.95
CA VAL A 232 0.20 -12.20 35.23
C VAL A 232 0.12 -12.27 36.76
N GLY A 233 -0.91 -11.66 37.35
CA GLY A 233 -1.12 -11.68 38.80
C GLY A 233 -1.48 -13.09 39.27
N ALA A 234 -0.58 -13.71 40.02
CA ALA A 234 -0.90 -14.82 40.90
C ALA A 234 -1.70 -14.27 42.11
N ARG A 235 -2.75 -15.01 42.50
CA ARG A 235 -3.47 -14.84 43.77
C ARG A 235 -2.51 -14.96 44.95
N ALA A 236 -2.64 -14.06 45.92
CA ALA A 236 -2.40 -14.35 47.32
C ALA A 236 -3.45 -13.60 48.16
N GLU A 237 -4.02 -14.31 49.11
CA GLU A 237 -5.11 -13.92 49.99
C GLU A 237 -4.65 -13.02 51.14
N SER A 238 -5.65 -12.36 51.75
CA SER A 238 -5.74 -11.81 53.11
C SER A 238 -4.64 -10.89 53.64
N GLU A 239 -5.01 -9.66 53.99
CA GLU A 239 -5.19 -9.31 55.41
C GLU A 239 -5.91 -7.96 55.58
N ALA A 240 -6.40 -7.77 56.81
CA ALA A 240 -7.53 -6.97 57.22
C ALA A 240 -7.33 -5.44 57.23
N SER A 241 -8.46 -4.76 57.05
CA SER A 241 -8.96 -3.60 57.82
C SER A 241 -7.94 -2.62 58.42
N THR A 242 -8.02 -1.34 58.04
CA THR A 242 -8.42 -0.26 58.96
C THR A 242 -8.93 0.96 58.19
N GLU A 243 -10.12 1.34 58.59
CA GLU A 243 -10.91 2.57 58.45
C GLU A 243 -10.14 3.90 58.60
N ALA A 244 -10.43 4.91 57.76
CA ALA A 244 -10.47 6.33 58.15
C ALA A 244 -10.97 7.27 57.02
N ALA A 245 -12.22 7.73 57.18
CA ALA A 245 -12.74 9.09 57.03
C ALA A 245 -12.43 9.94 55.77
N LEU A 246 -13.49 10.13 54.96
CA LEU A 246 -13.76 11.37 54.22
C LEU A 246 -14.31 12.45 55.17
N PRO A 247 -14.16 13.74 54.81
CA PRO A 247 -15.35 14.59 54.86
C PRO A 247 -15.60 15.38 53.57
N LEU A 248 -16.90 15.57 53.35
CA LEU A 248 -17.57 16.30 52.28
C LEU A 248 -17.37 17.82 52.33
N ALA A 249 -17.50 18.38 51.12
CA ALA A 249 -18.08 19.68 50.78
C ALA A 249 -17.23 20.96 50.92
N ARG A 250 -17.15 21.69 49.80
CA ARG A 250 -17.90 22.94 49.63
C ARG A 250 -18.12 23.26 48.15
N ARG A 251 -19.38 23.55 47.84
CA ARG A 251 -19.90 24.07 46.56
C ARG A 251 -19.42 25.50 46.38
N SER A 252 -19.05 25.89 45.16
CA SER A 252 -19.04 27.28 44.73
C SER A 252 -19.82 27.43 43.42
N THR A 253 -20.77 28.34 43.49
CA THR A 253 -21.76 28.73 42.48
C THR A 253 -21.12 29.60 41.39
N TRP A 254 -21.52 29.38 40.14
CA TRP A 254 -21.31 30.33 39.03
C TRP A 254 -22.69 30.79 38.51
N PRO A 255 -22.93 32.09 38.26
CA PRO A 255 -24.17 32.54 37.66
C PRO A 255 -24.15 32.39 36.14
N LEU A 256 -25.25 31.87 35.58
CA LEU A 256 -25.56 31.91 34.15
C LEU A 256 -25.92 33.34 33.73
N SER A 257 -25.37 33.80 32.60
CA SER A 257 -25.89 34.94 31.85
C SER A 257 -26.23 34.45 30.44
N SER A 258 -27.52 34.42 30.11
CA SER A 258 -28.04 34.15 28.77
C SER A 258 -27.99 35.42 27.90
N PRO A 259 -27.76 35.34 26.58
CA PRO A 259 -27.98 36.46 25.67
C PRO A 259 -29.44 36.48 25.15
N PRO A 260 -30.04 37.65 24.89
CA PRO A 260 -31.39 37.72 24.36
C PRO A 260 -31.43 37.76 22.82
N GLY A 261 -32.37 36.98 22.27
CA GLY A 261 -33.41 37.49 21.36
C GLY A 261 -33.01 37.88 19.93
N SER A 262 -33.19 36.95 19.00
CA SER A 262 -33.37 37.26 17.58
C SER A 262 -34.76 37.89 17.36
N THR A 263 -34.80 39.10 16.79
CA THR A 263 -36.03 39.69 16.26
C THR A 263 -36.09 39.50 14.74
N ARG A 264 -37.11 38.76 14.34
CA ARG A 264 -37.60 38.59 12.97
C ARG A 264 -38.49 39.78 12.65
N ARG A 265 -38.29 40.45 11.51
CA ARG A 265 -39.34 41.30 10.92
C ARG A 265 -39.38 41.13 9.41
N SER A 266 -40.55 40.74 8.94
CA SER A 266 -40.98 40.64 7.55
C SER A 266 -41.83 41.86 7.15
N LYS A 267 -42.17 41.93 5.85
CA LYS A 267 -43.04 42.86 5.10
C LYS A 267 -42.27 44.08 4.53
N SER A 268 -42.48 44.55 3.30
CA SER A 268 -43.46 44.32 2.22
C SER A 268 -43.00 45.14 0.98
N SER A 269 -42.98 44.57 -0.23
CA SER A 269 -43.72 44.98 -1.45
C SER A 269 -44.30 46.41 -1.54
N THR A 270 -44.07 47.02 -2.73
CA THR A 270 -44.86 48.03 -3.52
C THR A 270 -43.93 49.15 -4.04
N THR A 271 -43.47 49.11 -5.30
CA THR A 271 -44.00 49.70 -6.58
C THR A 271 -43.52 51.14 -6.82
N ASP A 272 -42.63 51.33 -7.81
CA ASP A 272 -42.85 52.02 -9.10
C ASP A 272 -41.65 51.76 -10.04
#